data_AF-A0A4R5NPD6-F1
#
_entry.id   AF-A0A4R5NPD6-F1
#
_cell.length_a   1.000
_cell.length_b   1.000
_cell.length_c   1.000
_cell.angle_alpha   90.00
_cell.angle_beta   90.00
_cell.angle_gamma   90.00
#
_symmetry.space_group_name_H-M   'P 1'
#
loop_
_entity.id
_entity.type
_entity.pdbx_description
1 polymer ?
#
loop_
_entity_poly.entity_id
_entity_poly.type
_entity_poly.pdbx_seq_one_letter_code
_entity_poly.pdbx_strand_id
1 'polypeptide(L)'
;MGNYERMMMMKKGTIIQFLAVFTLVLGNMYQGVSAMASGHRSQVEIESAMLVDKDDQMIHQTVREGDGAKLAFDLAITNQDGEQPDGKAELSVSDSQLLLSKKKQRFTVSNSDAVLSFEYIRRTKKYELSWQNVEGTTTFNVSLPLVFGATMSVDQPEIMIGSEKANLQAISIAGKDADEKELAESDSILEALPSGVMSREDVVAAAKEAKEKLDKEAAEAKAKQKKRG
;
A
#
# COMPACT_ATOMS: atom_id res chain seq x y z
N MET A 1 14.90 44.24 43.26
CA MET A 1 14.14 43.04 43.69
C MET A 1 13.23 42.62 42.56
N GLY A 2 13.25 41.32 42.18
CA GLY A 2 12.43 40.68 41.13
C GLY A 2 13.23 40.37 39.86
N ASN A 3 14.13 39.36 39.83
CA ASN A 3 13.92 37.91 39.58
C ASN A 3 13.27 37.54 38.23
N TYR A 4 14.06 36.81 37.42
CA TYR A 4 13.81 35.73 36.43
C TYR A 4 12.40 35.62 35.78
N GLU A 5 12.21 35.37 34.48
CA GLU A 5 12.65 34.17 33.74
C GLU A 5 12.49 34.36 32.22
N ARG A 6 13.34 33.66 31.45
CA ARG A 6 13.09 33.31 30.04
C ARG A 6 11.78 32.53 29.95
N MET A 7 10.97 32.81 28.94
CA MET A 7 10.05 31.80 28.42
C MET A 7 10.30 31.59 26.92
N MET A 8 11.05 30.52 26.64
CA MET A 8 11.11 29.86 25.34
C MET A 8 9.67 29.47 24.94
N MET A 9 9.12 30.11 23.91
CA MET A 9 7.94 29.55 23.24
C MET A 9 8.40 28.41 22.33
N MET A 10 8.24 27.19 22.82
CA MET A 10 8.35 25.97 22.02
C MET A 10 7.34 26.04 20.85
N LYS A 11 7.82 25.92 19.61
CA LYS A 11 7.00 25.62 18.45
C LYS A 11 6.37 24.24 18.66
N LYS A 12 5.05 24.20 18.90
CA LYS A 12 4.25 22.98 18.98
C LYS A 12 4.26 22.29 17.61
N GLY A 13 5.17 21.36 17.41
CA GLY A 13 5.00 20.30 16.42
C GLY A 13 4.00 19.30 16.98
N THR A 14 2.82 19.23 16.40
CA THR A 14 1.80 18.24 16.76
C THR A 14 2.35 16.85 16.46
N ILE A 15 2.69 16.09 17.50
CA ILE A 15 2.96 14.66 17.40
C ILE A 15 1.60 13.97 17.36
N ILE A 16 1.25 13.40 16.21
CA ILE A 16 0.06 12.56 16.10
C ILE A 16 0.54 11.11 16.26
N GLN A 17 0.30 10.52 17.43
CA GLN A 17 0.43 9.09 17.65
C GLN A 17 -0.91 8.43 17.27
N PHE A 18 -0.94 7.69 16.16
CA PHE A 18 -2.04 6.79 15.88
C PHE A 18 -1.68 5.42 16.46
N LEU A 19 -2.42 5.00 17.49
CA LEU A 19 -2.39 3.63 18.00
C LEU A 19 -3.39 2.82 17.18
N ALA A 20 -2.99 2.36 15.99
CA ALA A 20 -3.79 1.40 15.22
C ALA A 20 -3.40 0.00 15.69
N VAL A 21 -4.18 -0.56 16.61
CA VAL A 21 -4.13 -2.00 16.90
C VAL A 21 -4.93 -2.67 15.78
N PHE A 22 -4.25 -3.10 14.72
CA PHE A 22 -4.86 -3.99 13.75
C PHE A 22 -5.15 -5.32 14.45
N THR A 23 -6.39 -5.51 14.89
CA THR A 23 -6.88 -6.84 15.22
C THR A 23 -6.85 -7.65 13.92
N LEU A 24 -5.99 -8.67 13.90
CA LEU A 24 -5.79 -9.61 12.81
C LEU A 24 -7.14 -10.31 12.50
N VAL A 25 -7.94 -9.74 11.60
CA VAL A 25 -9.13 -10.42 11.06
C VAL A 25 -8.60 -11.42 10.04
N LEU A 26 -8.45 -12.67 10.49
CA LEU A 26 -8.20 -13.85 9.64
C LEU A 26 -9.41 -14.12 8.75
N GLY A 27 -9.62 -13.26 7.74
CA GLY A 27 -10.55 -13.48 6.64
C GLY A 27 -9.75 -13.45 5.34
N ASN A 28 -9.43 -14.64 4.80
CA ASN A 28 -8.79 -14.87 3.50
C ASN A 28 -7.75 -13.81 3.08
N MET A 29 -6.68 -13.67 3.86
CA MET A 29 -5.53 -12.86 3.46
C MET A 29 -4.91 -13.48 2.21
N TYR A 30 -4.94 -12.75 1.09
CA TYR A 30 -3.99 -12.95 0.00
C TYR A 30 -2.60 -12.70 0.59
N GLN A 31 -1.93 -13.76 1.03
CA GLN A 31 -0.54 -13.70 1.47
C GLN A 31 0.35 -13.49 0.23
N GLY A 32 0.41 -12.25 -0.24
CA GLY A 32 1.19 -11.82 -1.41
C GLY A 32 2.69 -11.68 -1.15
N VAL A 33 3.29 -12.58 -0.35
CA VAL A 33 4.75 -12.60 -0.14
C VAL A 33 5.30 -13.91 -0.69
N SER A 34 5.71 -13.90 -1.95
CA SER A 34 6.60 -14.91 -2.50
C SER A 34 8.04 -14.59 -2.10
N ALA A 35 8.41 -14.88 -0.85
CA ALA A 35 9.81 -14.81 -0.43
C ALA A 35 10.57 -16.01 -1.03
N MET A 36 11.40 -15.75 -2.04
CA MET A 36 12.41 -16.71 -2.51
C MET A 36 13.45 -16.90 -1.41
N ALA A 37 13.32 -18.00 -0.66
CA ALA A 37 14.23 -18.35 0.44
C ALA A 37 15.64 -18.68 -0.10
N SER A 38 16.48 -17.65 -0.26
CA SER A 38 17.93 -17.82 -0.20
C SER A 38 18.36 -17.64 1.26
N GLY A 39 19.30 -18.46 1.75
CA GLY A 39 19.68 -18.55 3.17
C GLY A 39 20.39 -17.32 3.76
N HIS A 40 20.09 -16.12 3.27
CA HIS A 40 20.41 -14.83 3.88
C HIS A 40 19.07 -14.13 4.09
N ARG A 41 18.63 -13.99 5.34
CA ARG A 41 17.52 -13.06 5.64
C ARG A 41 18.00 -11.67 5.22
N SER A 42 17.24 -10.94 4.43
CA SER A 42 17.60 -9.56 4.12
C SER A 42 17.49 -8.69 5.38
N GLN A 43 18.26 -7.59 5.44
CA GLN A 43 18.17 -6.63 6.56
C GLN A 43 16.78 -5.98 6.64
N VAL A 44 16.07 -5.93 5.53
CA VAL A 44 14.75 -5.33 5.37
C VAL A 44 13.84 -6.38 4.74
N GLU A 45 12.66 -6.63 5.30
CA GLU A 45 11.67 -7.57 4.80
C GLU A 45 10.27 -6.95 4.88
N ILE A 46 9.47 -7.10 3.83
CA ILE A 46 8.08 -6.65 3.79
C ILE A 46 7.20 -7.84 4.17
N GLU A 47 6.68 -7.86 5.39
CA GLU A 47 5.89 -8.99 5.91
C GLU A 47 4.45 -8.97 5.38
N SER A 48 3.90 -7.78 5.16
CA SER A 48 2.56 -7.58 4.61
C SER A 48 2.50 -6.24 3.88
N ALA A 49 1.65 -6.09 2.86
CA ALA A 49 1.40 -4.82 2.20
C ALA A 49 0.00 -4.79 1.58
N MET A 50 -0.74 -3.70 1.80
CA MET A 50 -2.12 -3.55 1.32
C MET A 50 -2.51 -2.08 1.17
N LEU A 51 -3.51 -1.83 0.33
CA LEU A 51 -4.24 -0.57 0.27
C LEU A 51 -5.48 -0.65 1.16
N VAL A 52 -5.67 0.33 2.03
CA VAL A 52 -6.86 0.42 2.89
C VAL A 52 -7.57 1.75 2.70
N ASP A 53 -8.87 1.76 2.93
CA ASP A 53 -9.68 2.96 2.90
C ASP A 53 -9.49 3.81 4.17
N LYS A 54 -10.31 4.86 4.31
CA LYS A 54 -10.29 5.76 5.47
C LYS A 54 -10.64 5.07 6.81
N ASP A 55 -11.38 3.97 6.74
CA ASP A 55 -11.88 3.19 7.87
C ASP A 55 -10.99 1.96 8.14
N ASP A 56 -9.78 1.93 7.54
CA ASP A 56 -8.79 0.87 7.65
C ASP A 56 -9.28 -0.50 7.13
N GLN A 57 -10.25 -0.49 6.20
CA GLN A 57 -10.70 -1.69 5.51
C GLN A 57 -9.93 -1.88 4.20
N MET A 58 -9.60 -3.13 3.89
CA MET A 58 -8.93 -3.46 2.63
C MET A 58 -9.81 -3.08 1.45
N ILE A 59 -9.22 -2.40 0.48
CA ILE A 59 -9.92 -2.01 -0.75
C ILE A 59 -10.00 -3.25 -1.66
N HIS A 60 -11.22 -3.66 -2.00
CA HIS A 60 -11.52 -4.82 -2.85
C HIS A 60 -12.33 -4.47 -4.11
N GLN A 61 -12.57 -3.18 -4.33
CA GLN A 61 -13.40 -2.65 -5.41
C GLN A 61 -12.65 -1.57 -6.19
N THR A 62 -13.22 -1.18 -7.31
CA THR A 62 -12.76 -0.08 -8.14
C THR A 62 -12.87 1.23 -7.37
N VAL A 63 -11.79 1.99 -7.41
CA VAL A 63 -11.69 3.32 -6.80
C VAL A 63 -11.67 4.38 -7.89
N ARG A 64 -11.92 5.64 -7.52
CA ARG A 64 -11.85 6.76 -8.45
C ARG A 64 -10.53 7.51 -8.31
N GLU A 65 -10.06 8.07 -9.41
CA GLU A 65 -9.02 9.09 -9.37
C GLU A 65 -9.41 10.22 -8.41
N GLY A 66 -8.50 10.55 -7.49
CA GLY A 66 -8.71 11.55 -6.44
C GLY A 66 -9.22 10.97 -5.12
N ASP A 67 -9.66 9.71 -5.08
CA ASP A 67 -10.08 9.08 -3.82
C ASP A 67 -8.88 8.91 -2.88
N GLY A 68 -9.11 9.20 -1.59
CA GLY A 68 -8.10 9.05 -0.55
C GLY A 68 -8.05 7.64 0.02
N ALA A 69 -6.84 7.15 0.27
CA ALA A 69 -6.58 5.84 0.87
C ALA A 69 -5.30 5.87 1.73
N LYS A 70 -4.91 4.71 2.24
CA LYS A 70 -3.61 4.51 2.91
C LYS A 70 -2.92 3.29 2.32
N LEU A 71 -1.62 3.41 2.09
CA LEU A 71 -0.74 2.26 1.91
C LEU A 71 -0.31 1.79 3.30
N ALA A 72 -0.75 0.60 3.69
CA ALA A 72 -0.41 -0.03 4.96
C ALA A 72 0.52 -1.23 4.71
N PHE A 73 1.62 -1.33 5.44
CA PHE A 73 2.53 -2.46 5.35
C PHE A 73 3.30 -2.67 6.65
N ASP A 74 3.67 -3.92 6.90
CA ASP A 74 4.54 -4.31 8.01
C ASP A 74 5.97 -4.47 7.48
N LEU A 75 6.89 -3.71 8.06
CA LEU A 75 8.29 -3.69 7.67
C LEU A 75 9.15 -4.26 8.80
N ALA A 76 9.66 -5.47 8.61
CA ALA A 76 10.66 -6.05 9.50
C ALA A 76 12.05 -5.56 9.11
N ILE A 77 12.77 -5.02 10.10
CA ILE A 77 14.18 -4.64 9.96
C ILE A 77 14.99 -5.44 10.95
N THR A 78 16.01 -6.15 10.46
CA THR A 78 16.86 -7.03 11.28
C THR A 78 18.31 -6.59 11.22
N ASN A 79 18.86 -6.19 12.36
CA ASN A 79 20.29 -5.97 12.56
C ASN A 79 20.97 -7.32 12.89
N GLN A 80 21.34 -8.08 11.86
CA GLN A 80 21.79 -9.48 12.02
C GLN A 80 23.09 -9.65 12.80
N ASP A 81 24.03 -8.72 12.63
CA ASP A 81 25.37 -8.79 13.24
C ASP A 81 25.53 -7.82 14.42
N GLY A 82 24.48 -7.08 14.78
CA GLY A 82 24.53 -6.04 15.82
C GLY A 82 25.28 -4.76 15.40
N GLU A 83 25.91 -4.73 14.23
CA GLU A 83 26.79 -3.64 13.78
C GLU A 83 26.08 -2.54 12.98
N GLN A 84 24.83 -2.75 12.55
CA GLN A 84 24.09 -1.80 11.70
C GLN A 84 22.69 -1.49 12.25
N PRO A 85 22.60 -0.84 13.44
CA PRO A 85 21.32 -0.48 14.04
C PRO A 85 20.59 0.64 13.28
N ASP A 86 21.32 1.36 12.43
CA ASP A 86 20.81 2.48 11.64
C ASP A 86 20.97 2.17 10.15
N GLY A 87 20.06 2.69 9.33
CA GLY A 87 20.12 2.48 7.89
C GLY A 87 19.03 3.20 7.14
N LYS A 88 19.00 2.98 5.82
CA LYS A 88 18.02 3.60 4.93
C LYS A 88 17.80 2.79 3.67
N ALA A 89 16.60 2.89 3.12
CA ALA A 89 16.20 2.28 1.86
C ALA A 89 15.30 3.24 1.08
N GLU A 90 15.38 3.18 -0.25
CA GLU A 90 14.42 3.88 -1.11
C GLU A 90 13.07 3.16 -1.05
N LEU A 91 11.98 3.92 -0.93
CA LEU A 91 10.62 3.43 -1.11
C LEU A 91 10.13 3.88 -2.48
N SER A 92 9.74 2.91 -3.30
CA SER A 92 9.11 3.15 -4.60
C SER A 92 7.70 2.57 -4.59
N VAL A 93 6.76 3.32 -5.15
CA VAL A 93 5.37 2.90 -5.38
C VAL A 93 5.06 3.10 -6.86
N SER A 94 3.89 2.65 -7.33
CA SER A 94 3.45 2.93 -8.71
C SER A 94 3.16 4.42 -8.90
N ASP A 95 4.19 5.19 -9.28
CA ASP A 95 4.27 6.67 -9.18
C ASP A 95 3.11 7.43 -9.85
N SER A 96 2.49 6.88 -10.90
CA SER A 96 1.34 7.53 -11.55
C SER A 96 -0.01 7.19 -10.91
N GLN A 97 -0.12 6.04 -10.25
CA GLN A 97 -1.39 5.51 -9.72
C GLN A 97 -1.53 5.70 -8.21
N LEU A 98 -0.44 5.61 -7.46
CA LEU A 98 -0.41 5.67 -6.00
C LEU A 98 0.37 6.92 -5.56
N LEU A 99 -0.35 8.00 -5.28
CA LEU A 99 0.26 9.29 -4.96
C LEU A 99 0.35 9.49 -3.45
N LEU A 100 1.52 9.21 -2.87
CA LEU A 100 1.76 9.45 -1.43
C LEU A 100 1.55 10.93 -1.10
N SER A 101 0.65 11.21 -0.17
CA SER A 101 0.18 12.58 0.14
C SER A 101 1.04 13.29 1.18
N LYS A 102 1.79 12.53 2.00
CA LYS A 102 2.72 13.09 2.99
C LYS A 102 4.14 13.14 2.43
N LYS A 103 4.88 14.15 2.87
CA LYS A 103 6.32 14.30 2.57
C LYS A 103 7.22 13.83 3.69
N LYS A 104 6.68 13.65 4.90
CA LYS A 104 7.43 13.19 6.06
C LYS A 104 6.50 12.57 7.09
N GLN A 105 6.87 11.43 7.67
CA GLN A 105 6.16 10.76 8.75
C GLN A 105 7.14 9.93 9.58
N ARG A 106 6.85 9.75 10.87
CA ARG A 106 7.68 8.98 11.81
C ARG A 106 6.83 7.88 12.44
N PHE A 107 7.43 6.71 12.60
CA PHE A 107 6.84 5.52 13.19
C PHE A 107 7.73 5.03 14.33
N THR A 108 7.11 4.53 15.39
CA THR A 108 7.77 4.03 16.60
C THR A 108 7.12 2.72 17.00
N VAL A 109 7.88 1.85 17.66
CA VAL A 109 7.38 0.57 18.17
C VAL A 109 7.31 0.63 19.70
N SER A 110 6.24 0.09 20.27
CA SER A 110 6.11 0.01 21.73
C SER A 110 7.24 -0.83 22.32
N ASN A 111 7.82 -0.38 23.44
CA ASN A 111 8.90 -1.07 24.15
C ASN A 111 10.22 -1.20 23.36
N SER A 112 10.48 -0.30 22.42
CA SER A 112 11.75 -0.20 21.70
C SER A 112 12.10 1.27 21.44
N ASP A 113 13.39 1.60 21.45
CA ASP A 113 13.91 2.92 21.04
C ASP A 113 14.06 3.03 19.51
N ALA A 114 13.70 1.96 18.79
CA ALA A 114 13.75 1.90 17.34
C ALA A 114 12.75 2.86 16.69
N VAL A 115 13.22 3.54 15.65
CA VAL A 115 12.46 4.59 14.96
C VAL A 115 12.57 4.35 13.47
N LEU A 116 11.45 4.48 12.76
CA LEU A 116 11.41 4.53 11.31
C LEU A 116 10.89 5.91 10.87
N SER A 117 11.58 6.53 9.92
CA SER A 117 11.20 7.82 9.32
C SER A 117 11.03 7.66 7.82
N PHE A 118 9.87 8.06 7.33
CA PHE A 118 9.56 8.23 5.92
C PHE A 118 9.77 9.68 5.50
N GLU A 119 10.44 9.94 4.39
CA GLU A 119 10.65 11.29 3.86
C GLU A 119 10.71 11.34 2.32
N TYR A 120 10.10 12.36 1.72
CA TYR A 120 10.26 12.71 0.31
C TYR A 120 11.48 13.62 0.12
N ILE A 121 12.52 13.10 -0.52
CA ILE A 121 13.77 13.80 -0.75
C ILE A 121 13.68 14.62 -2.04
N ARG A 122 13.41 15.92 -1.91
CA ARG A 122 13.21 16.83 -3.07
C ARG A 122 14.35 16.82 -4.10
N ARG A 123 15.61 16.65 -3.65
CA ARG A 123 16.78 16.69 -4.54
C ARG A 123 16.80 15.52 -5.51
N THR A 124 16.39 14.34 -5.04
CA THR A 124 16.38 13.10 -5.83
C THR A 124 14.99 12.75 -6.34
N LYS A 125 13.95 13.46 -5.86
CA LYS A 125 12.54 13.21 -6.14
C LYS A 125 12.08 11.79 -5.76
N LYS A 126 12.72 11.20 -4.75
CA LYS A 126 12.46 9.83 -4.28
C LYS A 126 11.95 9.85 -2.85
N TYR A 127 11.19 8.83 -2.47
CA TYR A 127 10.86 8.58 -1.08
C TYR A 127 11.94 7.70 -0.44
N GLU A 128 12.31 8.01 0.80
CA GLU A 128 13.30 7.27 1.57
C GLU A 128 12.67 6.85 2.91
N LEU A 129 12.92 5.61 3.30
CA LEU A 129 12.73 5.11 4.65
C LEU A 129 14.10 5.09 5.33
N SER A 130 14.18 5.62 6.54
CA SER A 130 15.39 5.60 7.36
C SER A 130 15.05 5.08 8.74
N TRP A 131 15.85 4.15 9.25
CA TRP A 131 15.67 3.56 10.57
C TRP A 131 16.85 3.87 11.48
N GLN A 132 16.57 3.88 12.77
CA GLN A 132 17.56 4.11 13.83
C GLN A 132 17.29 3.20 15.02
N ASN A 133 18.35 2.85 15.75
CA ASN A 133 18.30 2.07 17.00
C ASN A 133 17.62 0.69 16.87
N VAL A 134 17.80 0.01 15.73
CA VAL A 134 17.33 -1.37 15.56
C VAL A 134 18.38 -2.32 16.15
N GLU A 135 18.20 -2.75 17.40
CA GLU A 135 19.18 -3.62 18.08
C GLU A 135 19.14 -5.08 17.60
N GLY A 136 17.95 -5.59 17.26
CA GLY A 136 17.73 -6.95 16.77
C GLY A 136 16.78 -6.95 15.58
N THR A 137 15.68 -7.69 15.66
CA THR A 137 14.56 -7.56 14.70
C THR A 137 13.51 -6.62 15.28
N THR A 138 13.07 -5.65 14.50
CA THR A 138 11.95 -4.76 14.83
C THR A 138 11.00 -4.69 13.65
N THR A 139 9.71 -4.93 13.90
CA THR A 139 8.64 -4.76 12.90
C THR A 139 7.95 -3.42 13.11
N PHE A 140 7.96 -2.58 12.08
CA PHE A 140 7.24 -1.31 12.04
C PHE A 140 5.91 -1.47 11.32
N ASN A 141 4.83 -1.06 11.97
CA ASN A 141 3.51 -0.95 11.34
C ASN A 141 3.44 0.40 10.63
N VAL A 142 3.52 0.40 9.30
CA VAL A 142 3.59 1.62 8.49
C VAL A 142 2.25 1.89 7.84
N SER A 143 1.77 3.12 7.94
CA SER A 143 0.56 3.59 7.27
C SER A 143 0.80 4.96 6.66
N LEU A 144 0.86 5.01 5.33
CA LEU A 144 1.14 6.21 4.55
C LEU A 144 -0.12 6.64 3.79
N PRO A 145 -0.67 7.84 4.06
CA PRO A 145 -1.83 8.32 3.33
C PRO A 145 -1.45 8.61 1.87
N LEU A 146 -2.35 8.26 0.96
CA LEU A 146 -2.20 8.45 -0.47
C LEU A 146 -3.52 8.87 -1.12
N VAL A 147 -3.41 9.29 -2.37
CA VAL A 147 -4.54 9.55 -3.26
C VAL A 147 -4.35 8.71 -4.52
N PHE A 148 -5.43 8.14 -5.04
CA PHE A 148 -5.38 7.44 -6.34
C PHE A 148 -5.21 8.45 -7.48
N GLY A 149 -4.22 8.21 -8.32
CA GLY A 149 -3.83 9.08 -9.43
C GLY A 149 -4.44 8.62 -10.75
N ALA A 150 -3.58 8.43 -11.76
CA ALA A 150 -3.96 8.07 -13.12
C ALA A 150 -4.82 6.81 -13.15
N THR A 151 -5.80 6.82 -14.06
CA THR A 151 -6.67 5.67 -14.32
C THR A 151 -5.87 4.42 -14.65
N MET A 152 -6.37 3.27 -14.21
CA MET A 152 -5.72 1.98 -14.37
C MET A 152 -6.81 0.93 -14.54
N SER A 153 -6.72 0.11 -15.59
CA SER A 153 -7.54 -1.13 -15.64
C SER A 153 -7.10 -2.06 -14.50
N VAL A 154 -7.84 -3.15 -14.27
CA VAL A 154 -7.45 -4.14 -13.25
C VAL A 154 -5.99 -4.56 -13.41
N ASP A 155 -5.19 -4.28 -12.40
CA ASP A 155 -3.77 -4.61 -12.27
C ASP A 155 -3.45 -4.82 -10.78
N GLN A 156 -2.24 -5.28 -10.48
CA GLN A 156 -1.72 -5.50 -9.15
C GLN A 156 -0.53 -4.57 -8.91
N PRO A 157 -0.74 -3.37 -8.33
CA PRO A 157 0.35 -2.45 -8.03
C PRO A 157 1.37 -3.09 -7.08
N GLU A 158 2.59 -2.58 -7.12
CA GLU A 158 3.68 -3.04 -6.27
C GLU A 158 4.29 -1.90 -5.47
N ILE A 159 4.88 -2.28 -4.35
CA ILE A 159 5.81 -1.44 -3.60
C ILE A 159 7.18 -2.09 -3.60
N MET A 160 8.23 -1.28 -3.60
CA MET A 160 9.60 -1.73 -3.41
C MET A 160 10.26 -0.94 -2.30
N ILE A 161 10.98 -1.64 -1.42
CA ILE A 161 11.80 -1.04 -0.36
C ILE A 161 13.22 -1.59 -0.51
N GLY A 162 14.12 -0.76 -1.01
CA GLY A 162 15.46 -1.21 -1.42
C GLY A 162 15.36 -2.25 -2.54
N SER A 163 15.76 -3.49 -2.27
CA SER A 163 15.63 -4.63 -3.19
C SER A 163 14.39 -5.49 -2.93
N GLU A 164 13.70 -5.30 -1.81
CA GLU A 164 12.49 -6.06 -1.48
C GLU A 164 11.30 -5.54 -2.25
N LYS A 165 10.45 -6.48 -2.70
CA LYS A 165 9.25 -6.19 -3.47
C LYS A 165 8.06 -6.90 -2.84
N ALA A 166 6.95 -6.18 -2.74
CA ALA A 166 5.66 -6.75 -2.37
C ALA A 166 4.58 -6.32 -3.35
N ASN A 167 3.74 -7.27 -3.76
CA ASN A 167 2.56 -6.98 -4.55
C ASN A 167 1.41 -6.59 -3.61
N LEU A 168 0.67 -5.55 -3.97
CA LEU A 168 -0.56 -5.16 -3.29
C LEU A 168 -1.72 -6.03 -3.78
N GLN A 169 -2.93 -5.83 -3.25
CA GLN A 169 -4.11 -6.45 -3.85
C GLN A 169 -4.40 -5.89 -5.24
N ALA A 170 -5.08 -6.68 -6.08
CA ALA A 170 -5.54 -6.23 -7.38
C ALA A 170 -6.60 -5.13 -7.24
N ILE A 171 -6.48 -4.06 -8.02
CA ILE A 171 -7.41 -2.93 -8.02
C ILE A 171 -7.61 -2.39 -9.44
N SER A 172 -8.68 -1.62 -9.61
CA SER A 172 -8.91 -0.76 -10.77
C SER A 172 -9.06 0.69 -10.32
N ILE A 173 -8.56 1.64 -11.10
CA ILE A 173 -8.71 3.07 -10.85
C ILE A 173 -9.50 3.67 -12.02
N ALA A 174 -10.76 3.98 -11.78
CA ALA A 174 -11.63 4.65 -12.73
C ALA A 174 -11.34 6.16 -12.77
N GLY A 175 -11.79 6.82 -13.86
CA GLY A 175 -11.72 8.28 -13.94
C GLY A 175 -12.52 8.94 -12.83
N LYS A 176 -12.12 10.15 -12.44
CA LYS A 176 -12.77 10.93 -11.38
C LYS A 176 -14.29 11.01 -11.53
N ASP A 177 -14.76 11.21 -12.76
CA ASP A 177 -16.17 11.41 -13.10
C ASP A 177 -16.85 10.14 -13.64
N ALA A 178 -16.25 8.95 -13.44
CA ALA A 178 -16.80 7.69 -13.94
C ALA A 178 -18.24 7.46 -13.43
N ASP A 179 -19.11 6.82 -14.20
CA ASP A 179 -20.45 6.50 -13.69
C ASP A 179 -20.48 5.17 -12.91
N GLU A 180 -21.60 4.88 -12.25
CA GLU A 180 -21.77 3.62 -11.49
C GLU A 180 -21.69 2.39 -12.38
N LYS A 181 -22.00 2.52 -13.68
CA LYS A 181 -21.93 1.42 -14.62
C LYS A 181 -20.48 1.09 -14.97
N GLU A 182 -19.64 2.10 -15.15
CA GLU A 182 -18.20 1.93 -15.37
C GLU A 182 -17.49 1.33 -14.15
N LEU A 183 -17.89 1.74 -12.93
CA LEU A 183 -17.39 1.12 -11.70
C LEU A 183 -17.81 -0.35 -11.62
N ALA A 184 -19.11 -0.64 -11.78
CA ALA A 184 -19.64 -2.00 -11.70
C ALA A 184 -19.05 -2.95 -12.75
N GLU A 185 -18.73 -2.45 -13.95
CA GLU A 185 -18.03 -3.23 -14.98
C GLU A 185 -16.62 -3.64 -14.52
N SER A 186 -15.89 -2.72 -13.89
CA SER A 186 -14.54 -2.99 -13.36
C SER A 186 -14.59 -3.91 -12.13
N ASP A 187 -15.58 -3.72 -11.26
CA ASP A 187 -15.81 -4.57 -10.09
C ASP A 187 -16.15 -6.01 -10.50
N SER A 188 -16.97 -6.19 -11.53
CA SER A 188 -17.28 -7.51 -12.08
C SER A 188 -16.03 -8.24 -12.59
N ILE A 189 -15.03 -7.51 -13.11
CA ILE A 189 -13.75 -8.10 -13.53
C ILE A 189 -12.93 -8.52 -12.30
N LEU A 190 -12.86 -7.67 -11.27
CA LEU A 190 -12.17 -7.98 -10.01
C LEU A 190 -12.77 -9.22 -9.32
N GLU A 191 -14.10 -9.32 -9.26
CA GLU A 191 -14.82 -10.46 -8.70
C GLU A 191 -14.60 -11.77 -9.48
N ALA A 192 -14.33 -11.68 -10.77
CA ALA A 192 -14.07 -12.83 -11.64
C ALA A 192 -12.62 -13.34 -11.57
N LEU A 193 -11.73 -12.65 -10.86
CA LEU A 193 -10.34 -13.10 -10.70
C LEU A 193 -10.27 -14.41 -9.90
N PRO A 194 -9.36 -15.33 -10.27
CA PRO A 194 -9.13 -16.53 -9.50
C PRO A 194 -8.73 -16.23 -8.05
N SER A 195 -9.23 -17.02 -7.11
CA SER A 195 -8.81 -16.96 -5.71
C SER A 195 -7.40 -17.53 -5.55
N GLY A 196 -6.58 -16.93 -4.69
CA GLY A 196 -5.25 -17.44 -4.31
C GLY A 196 -4.10 -16.52 -4.71
N VAL A 197 -2.88 -16.90 -4.36
CA VAL A 197 -1.69 -16.10 -4.66
C VAL A 197 -1.38 -16.22 -6.15
N MET A 198 -1.45 -15.10 -6.86
CA MET A 198 -1.14 -14.99 -8.29
C MET A 198 0.05 -14.06 -8.49
N SER A 199 0.81 -14.29 -9.55
CA SER A 199 1.75 -13.28 -10.04
C SER A 199 0.97 -12.10 -10.64
N ARG A 200 1.61 -10.94 -10.73
CA ARG A 200 1.01 -9.76 -11.37
C ARG A 200 0.64 -10.05 -12.82
N GLU A 201 1.51 -10.76 -13.54
CA GLU A 201 1.28 -11.15 -14.93
C GLU A 201 0.04 -12.04 -15.08
N ASP A 202 -0.14 -12.99 -14.16
CA ASP A 202 -1.32 -13.86 -14.14
C ASP A 202 -2.59 -13.07 -13.79
N VAL A 203 -2.52 -12.10 -12.87
CA VAL A 203 -3.66 -11.22 -12.54
C VAL A 203 -4.08 -10.42 -13.76
N VAL A 204 -3.14 -9.81 -14.47
CA VAL A 204 -3.44 -9.01 -15.68
C VAL A 204 -3.99 -9.89 -16.80
N ALA A 205 -3.46 -11.10 -16.97
CA ALA A 205 -3.97 -12.06 -17.94
C ALA A 205 -5.41 -12.50 -17.60
N ALA A 206 -5.66 -12.87 -16.35
CA ALA A 206 -6.98 -13.27 -15.87
C ALA A 206 -8.00 -12.13 -15.97
N ALA A 207 -7.61 -10.89 -15.65
CA ALA A 207 -8.46 -9.73 -15.81
C ALA A 207 -8.88 -9.51 -17.26
N LYS A 208 -7.95 -9.70 -18.21
CA LYS A 208 -8.24 -9.62 -19.64
C LYS A 208 -9.21 -10.72 -20.08
N GLU A 209 -9.00 -11.95 -19.65
CA GLU A 209 -9.90 -13.07 -19.96
C GLU A 209 -11.29 -12.87 -19.37
N ALA A 210 -11.38 -12.38 -18.13
CA ALA A 210 -12.63 -12.06 -17.46
C ALA A 210 -13.41 -10.97 -18.23
N LYS A 211 -12.72 -9.90 -18.64
CA LYS A 211 -13.31 -8.85 -19.47
C LYS A 211 -13.86 -9.39 -20.79
N GLU A 212 -13.09 -10.20 -21.51
CA GLU A 212 -13.52 -10.81 -22.78
C GLU A 212 -14.75 -11.72 -22.61
N LYS A 213 -14.85 -12.45 -21.49
CA LYS A 213 -16.04 -13.25 -21.15
C LYS A 213 -17.26 -12.39 -20.88
N LEU A 214 -17.13 -11.38 -20.01
CA LEU A 214 -18.22 -10.49 -19.65
C LEU A 214 -18.77 -9.74 -20.89
N ASP A 215 -17.88 -9.28 -21.78
CA ASP A 215 -18.27 -8.62 -23.03
C ASP A 215 -19.07 -9.56 -23.96
N LYS A 216 -18.66 -10.82 -24.08
CA LYS A 216 -19.38 -11.84 -24.86
C LYS A 216 -20.76 -12.14 -24.28
N GLU A 217 -20.85 -12.33 -22.96
CA GLU A 217 -22.11 -12.59 -22.27
C GLU A 217 -23.09 -11.41 -22.40
N ALA A 218 -22.60 -10.18 -22.26
CA ALA A 218 -23.39 -8.97 -22.46
C ALA A 218 -23.90 -8.84 -23.91
N ALA A 219 -23.07 -9.17 -24.91
CA ALA A 219 -23.47 -9.18 -26.31
C ALA A 219 -24.55 -10.24 -26.61
N GLU A 220 -24.39 -11.45 -26.06
CA GLU A 220 -25.38 -12.52 -26.20
C GLU A 220 -26.71 -12.20 -25.52
N ALA A 221 -26.68 -11.58 -24.33
CA ALA A 221 -27.87 -11.15 -23.60
C ALA A 221 -28.66 -10.10 -24.39
N LYS A 222 -27.98 -9.09 -24.95
CA LYS A 222 -28.59 -8.08 -25.83
C LYS A 222 -29.20 -8.71 -27.09
N ALA A 223 -28.51 -9.68 -27.71
CA ALA A 223 -29.02 -10.39 -28.87
C ALA A 223 -30.27 -11.23 -28.56
N LYS A 224 -30.33 -11.87 -27.38
CA LYS A 224 -31.50 -12.64 -26.92
C LYS A 224 -32.69 -11.73 -26.57
N GLN A 225 -32.47 -10.55 -25.98
CA GLN A 225 -33.54 -9.59 -25.72
C GLN A 225 -34.14 -9.03 -27.00
N LYS A 226 -33.32 -8.67 -28.00
CA LYS A 226 -33.79 -8.15 -29.30
C LYS A 226 -34.58 -9.17 -30.14
N LYS A 227 -34.41 -10.47 -29.89
CA LYS A 227 -35.20 -11.53 -30.53
C LYS A 227 -36.52 -11.84 -29.81
N ARG A 228 -36.72 -11.34 -28.59
CA ARG A 228 -37.91 -11.62 -27.75
C ARG A 228 -38.84 -10.41 -27.58
N GLY A 229 -38.41 -9.21 -28.01
CA GLY A 229 -39.26 -8.01 -28.15
C GLY A 229 -39.57 -7.76 -29.62
#